data_AF-A0A0D7B5J7-F1
#
_entry.id   AF-A0A0D7B5J7-F1
#
_cell.length_a   1.000
_cell.length_b   1.000
_cell.length_c   1.000
_cell.angle_alpha   90.00
_cell.angle_beta   90.00
_cell.angle_gamma   90.00
#
_symmetry.space_group_name_H-M   'P 1'
#
loop_
_entity.id
_entity.type
_entity.pdbx_description
1 polymer ?
#
loop_
_entity_poly.entity_id
_entity_poly.type
_entity_poly.pdbx_seq_one_letter_code
_entity_poly.pdbx_strand_id
1 'polypeptide(L)'
;MFLLLLSFVTLAAAADITWVDCASNVPSPLADTTLPDTLPATLACGRLDVPLDYSKDLADDNVITLGFSMYRPENPQGLLNFNPGGPGQEVSSYPWRLALNITPAASWFEGLEGFDILAIDTRGCYSSNALNCTVGDWIVPSKLPETEEEYESFKTQVGTYAQSCIDQSSPPGIVQHLSTADVIHDWDLVRQALGYTTIHHFGISYGTYYGANYAATYPEHTGRFALDAVFATGISNHDLLATQYKSMQGLLYRADAACLNDTSCPFHAQGKGGVPKAFEEVLALASNGTGPIPVSDIRQRVAMWYFLGAPQLTDFNAALGRALSGNWTEWDYSLMGETFTSYFVPLARTFCLDYHIEDNSYEGWSNLRESLKEADTANVNYVFFQALHALCTGWPYGASSNEKLSINASMVLVTADWDSNTPTDSATFEWQQAPNSALIDRHGDGHGTYDVPGPARDAFINFLVTGDLPAALDDPEVGIYPPVSTRGDSPDPYSVPTGPAYGDTA
;
A
#
# COMPACT_ATOMS: atom_id res chain seq x y z
N MET A 1 -11.25 -18.10 54.05
CA MET A 1 -10.31 -18.97 53.32
C MET A 1 -10.78 -19.02 51.88
N PHE A 2 -10.41 -18.02 51.08
CA PHE A 2 -10.77 -17.92 49.66
C PHE A 2 -9.66 -18.63 48.87
N LEU A 3 -10.00 -19.74 48.21
CA LEU A 3 -9.11 -20.38 47.25
C LEU A 3 -9.04 -19.50 45.99
N LEU A 4 -7.87 -18.95 45.71
CA LEU A 4 -7.53 -18.48 44.37
C LEU A 4 -7.33 -19.72 43.48
N LEU A 5 -8.21 -19.89 42.48
CA LEU A 5 -7.95 -20.73 41.32
C LEU A 5 -6.94 -20.00 40.44
N LEU A 6 -5.67 -20.37 40.56
CA LEU A 6 -4.65 -20.08 39.55
C LEU A 6 -4.99 -20.88 38.30
N SER A 7 -5.58 -20.21 37.31
CA SER A 7 -5.67 -20.76 35.96
C SER A 7 -4.25 -20.80 35.38
N PHE A 8 -3.68 -21.99 35.28
CA PHE A 8 -2.45 -22.19 34.53
C PHE A 8 -2.80 -22.03 33.06
N VAL A 9 -2.38 -20.91 32.45
CA VAL A 9 -2.23 -20.82 31.00
C VAL A 9 -1.16 -21.85 30.64
N THR A 10 -1.57 -22.97 30.06
CA THR A 10 -0.65 -23.89 29.41
C THR A 10 -0.01 -23.11 28.25
N LEU A 11 1.31 -22.90 28.29
CA LEU A 11 2.06 -22.50 27.10
C LEU A 11 1.73 -23.54 26.02
N ALA A 12 1.00 -23.14 24.98
CA ALA A 12 0.95 -23.90 23.75
C ALA A 12 2.40 -24.14 23.31
N ALA A 13 2.74 -25.36 22.92
CA ALA A 13 4.01 -25.61 22.26
C ALA A 13 4.08 -24.69 21.04
N ALA A 14 5.13 -23.87 20.94
CA ALA A 14 5.32 -23.02 19.77
C ALA A 14 5.32 -23.93 18.53
N ALA A 15 4.54 -23.57 17.51
CA ALA A 15 4.54 -24.31 16.25
C ALA A 15 5.96 -24.28 15.66
N ASP A 16 6.48 -25.45 15.28
CA ASP A 16 7.82 -25.56 14.71
C ASP A 16 7.81 -25.20 13.23
N ILE A 17 8.81 -24.45 12.77
CA ILE A 17 8.98 -24.13 11.35
C ILE A 17 9.31 -25.40 10.58
N THR A 18 8.52 -25.66 9.53
CA THR A 18 8.86 -26.65 8.51
C THR A 18 9.70 -25.98 7.43
N TRP A 19 11.02 -26.14 7.50
CA TRP A 19 11.92 -25.70 6.44
C TRP A 19 11.72 -26.55 5.18
N VAL A 20 11.56 -25.87 4.04
CA VAL A 20 11.29 -26.52 2.74
C VAL A 20 12.40 -26.20 1.74
N ASP A 21 12.57 -27.08 0.75
CA ASP A 21 13.47 -26.81 -0.36
C ASP A 21 12.95 -25.64 -1.20
N CYS A 22 13.73 -24.54 -1.23
CA CYS A 22 13.41 -23.37 -2.03
C CYS A 22 13.28 -23.69 -3.52
N ALA A 23 14.14 -24.57 -4.08
CA ALA A 23 14.08 -24.91 -5.50
C ALA A 23 12.75 -25.57 -5.91
N SER A 24 12.08 -26.21 -4.96
CA SER A 24 10.75 -26.82 -5.13
C SER A 24 9.59 -25.87 -4.79
N ASN A 25 9.87 -24.67 -4.27
CA ASN A 25 8.90 -23.68 -3.80
C ASN A 25 9.23 -22.27 -4.34
N VAL A 26 9.53 -22.18 -5.65
CA VAL A 26 9.83 -20.91 -6.31
C VAL A 26 8.59 -20.01 -6.31
N PRO A 27 8.68 -18.75 -5.83
CA PRO A 27 7.55 -17.84 -5.84
C PRO A 27 7.13 -17.45 -7.26
N SER A 28 5.84 -17.17 -7.45
CA SER A 28 5.26 -17.00 -8.80
C SER A 28 5.92 -15.91 -9.66
N PRO A 29 6.40 -14.75 -9.13
CA PRO A 29 7.10 -13.76 -9.95
C PRO A 29 8.45 -14.23 -10.50
N LEU A 30 8.98 -15.35 -9.97
CA LEU A 30 10.24 -15.95 -10.39
C LEU A 30 10.05 -17.29 -11.11
N ALA A 31 8.81 -17.76 -11.31
CA ALA A 31 8.53 -19.08 -11.87
C ALA A 31 9.13 -19.29 -13.27
N ASP A 32 9.16 -18.25 -14.09
CA ASP A 32 9.72 -18.27 -15.45
C ASP A 32 11.15 -17.69 -15.51
N THR A 33 11.76 -17.39 -14.37
CA THR A 33 13.13 -16.89 -14.30
C THR A 33 14.11 -18.06 -14.38
N THR A 34 15.20 -17.90 -15.14
CA THR A 34 16.29 -18.89 -15.15
C THR A 34 17.06 -18.81 -13.83
N LEU A 35 16.93 -19.83 -13.00
CA LEU A 35 17.61 -19.95 -11.71
C LEU A 35 18.94 -20.70 -11.86
N PRO A 36 19.94 -20.43 -11.00
CA PRO A 36 21.18 -21.21 -10.97
C PRO A 36 20.92 -22.65 -10.51
N ASP A 37 21.76 -23.60 -10.96
CA ASP A 37 21.68 -25.02 -10.58
C ASP A 37 21.80 -25.24 -9.05
N THR A 38 22.45 -24.33 -8.35
CA THR A 38 22.57 -24.33 -6.89
C THR A 38 22.15 -22.97 -6.37
N LEU A 39 21.10 -22.95 -5.55
CA LEU A 39 20.65 -21.73 -4.89
C LEU A 39 21.64 -21.28 -3.81
N PRO A 40 21.77 -19.97 -3.57
CA PRO A 40 22.64 -19.43 -2.52
C PRO A 40 22.28 -20.01 -1.14
N ALA A 41 23.28 -20.32 -0.33
CA ALA A 41 23.07 -20.80 1.05
C ALA A 41 22.43 -19.74 1.97
N THR A 42 22.44 -18.47 1.55
CA THR A 42 21.75 -17.37 2.22
C THR A 42 20.25 -17.38 1.98
N LEU A 43 19.72 -18.18 1.04
CA LEU A 43 18.30 -18.27 0.79
C LEU A 43 17.67 -19.41 1.60
N ALA A 44 16.62 -19.11 2.35
CA ALA A 44 15.85 -20.10 3.10
C ALA A 44 14.34 -19.93 2.84
N CYS A 45 13.61 -21.05 2.82
CA CYS A 45 12.17 -21.07 2.62
C CYS A 45 11.53 -21.92 3.72
N GLY A 46 10.43 -21.45 4.28
CA GLY A 46 9.79 -22.10 5.42
C GLY A 46 8.28 -22.04 5.35
N ARG A 47 7.67 -22.90 6.17
CA ARG A 47 6.24 -22.90 6.44
C ARG A 47 5.97 -22.95 7.92
N LEU A 48 4.85 -22.38 8.34
CA LEU A 48 4.38 -22.43 9.72
C LEU A 48 2.88 -22.61 9.75
N ASP A 49 2.41 -23.63 10.46
CA ASP A 49 1.00 -23.81 10.75
C ASP A 49 0.59 -22.92 11.92
N VAL A 50 -0.45 -22.11 11.71
CA VAL A 50 -0.99 -21.18 12.71
C VAL A 50 -2.51 -21.33 12.80
N PRO A 51 -3.15 -20.88 13.90
CA PRO A 51 -4.60 -20.91 14.00
C PRO A 51 -5.27 -20.17 12.84
N LEU A 52 -6.30 -20.77 12.26
CA LEU A 52 -7.17 -20.05 11.33
C LEU A 52 -7.91 -18.92 12.07
N ASP A 53 -8.54 -19.28 13.19
CA ASP A 53 -9.25 -18.41 14.13
C ASP A 53 -8.48 -18.39 15.45
N TYR A 54 -7.91 -17.23 15.79
CA TYR A 54 -7.09 -17.04 17.00
C TYR A 54 -7.91 -17.06 18.31
N SER A 55 -9.25 -17.11 18.24
CA SER A 55 -10.09 -17.36 19.42
C SER A 55 -10.14 -18.83 19.84
N LYS A 56 -9.55 -19.72 19.04
CA LYS A 56 -9.48 -21.17 19.25
C LYS A 56 -8.02 -21.64 19.21
N ASP A 57 -7.74 -22.75 19.87
CA ASP A 57 -6.42 -23.37 19.82
C ASP A 57 -6.11 -23.90 18.40
N LEU A 58 -4.82 -24.02 18.07
CA LEU A 58 -4.37 -24.68 16.85
C LEU A 58 -4.81 -26.16 16.86
N ALA A 59 -5.55 -26.57 15.82
CA ALA A 59 -6.06 -27.92 15.65
C ALA A 59 -6.26 -28.23 14.15
N ASP A 60 -6.45 -29.51 13.80
CA ASP A 60 -6.63 -29.96 12.41
C ASP A 60 -7.79 -29.27 11.67
N ASP A 61 -8.81 -28.80 12.40
CA ASP A 61 -9.98 -28.08 11.88
C ASP A 61 -9.90 -26.55 12.08
N ASN A 62 -8.79 -26.04 12.63
CA ASN A 62 -8.53 -24.64 12.88
C ASN A 62 -7.07 -24.28 12.53
N VAL A 63 -6.67 -24.52 11.29
CA VAL A 63 -5.28 -24.31 10.84
C VAL A 63 -5.21 -23.65 9.47
N ILE A 64 -4.24 -22.75 9.33
CA ILE A 64 -3.75 -22.23 8.07
C ILE A 64 -2.23 -22.40 8.04
N THR A 65 -1.68 -22.73 6.87
CA THR A 65 -0.23 -22.87 6.67
C THR A 65 0.30 -21.60 6.03
N LEU A 66 1.13 -20.85 6.75
CA LEU A 66 1.87 -19.72 6.23
C LEU A 66 3.06 -20.21 5.41
N GLY A 67 3.35 -19.55 4.30
CA GLY A 67 4.58 -19.68 3.55
C GLY A 67 5.39 -18.37 3.59
N PHE A 68 6.71 -18.53 3.71
CA PHE A 68 7.64 -17.40 3.75
C PHE A 68 8.98 -17.77 3.14
N SER A 69 9.74 -16.75 2.76
CA SER A 69 11.14 -16.87 2.42
C SER A 69 12.00 -15.91 3.23
N MET A 70 13.30 -16.20 3.28
CA MET A 70 14.27 -15.39 4.00
C MET A 70 15.59 -15.29 3.23
N TYR A 71 16.22 -14.13 3.35
CA TYR A 71 17.64 -13.94 3.12
C TYR A 71 18.33 -13.95 4.48
N ARG A 72 19.34 -14.81 4.62
CA ARG A 72 19.99 -15.15 5.90
C ARG A 72 21.51 -15.04 5.76
N PRO A 73 22.12 -13.92 6.17
CA PRO A 73 23.57 -13.81 6.24
C PRO A 73 24.12 -14.70 7.37
N GLU A 74 25.43 -14.96 7.38
CA GLU A 74 26.05 -15.84 8.39
C GLU A 74 25.90 -15.31 9.82
N ASN A 75 25.96 -14.00 10.00
CA ASN A 75 25.89 -13.32 11.31
C ASN A 75 24.84 -12.21 11.25
N PRO A 76 23.54 -12.54 11.33
CA PRO A 76 22.47 -11.56 11.22
C PRO A 76 22.44 -10.64 12.45
N GLN A 77 22.23 -9.36 12.23
CA GLN A 77 22.12 -8.36 13.31
C GLN A 77 20.71 -8.26 13.92
N GLY A 78 19.75 -9.02 13.38
CA GLY A 78 18.35 -9.05 13.81
C GLY A 78 17.45 -9.61 12.71
N LEU A 79 16.17 -9.77 13.04
CA LEU A 79 15.11 -10.15 12.09
C LEU A 79 14.46 -8.88 11.53
N LEU A 80 14.47 -8.71 10.21
CA LEU A 80 13.77 -7.62 9.51
C LEU A 80 12.63 -8.22 8.68
N ASN A 81 11.39 -7.96 9.08
CA ASN A 81 10.23 -8.24 8.26
C ASN A 81 10.09 -7.18 7.16
N PHE A 82 9.83 -7.62 5.94
CA PHE A 82 9.58 -6.76 4.80
C PHE A 82 8.16 -6.98 4.28
N ASN A 83 7.42 -5.89 4.07
CA ASN A 83 6.13 -5.92 3.41
C ASN A 83 5.92 -4.68 2.53
N PRO A 84 5.80 -4.83 1.19
CA PRO A 84 5.64 -3.70 0.26
C PRO A 84 4.19 -3.17 0.21
N GLY A 85 3.26 -3.75 0.96
CA GLY A 85 1.85 -3.37 0.98
C GLY A 85 1.00 -4.08 -0.07
N GLY A 86 0.08 -3.33 -0.68
CA GLY A 86 -1.03 -3.88 -1.47
C GLY A 86 -2.39 -3.42 -0.93
N PRO A 87 -3.06 -4.21 -0.07
CA PRO A 87 -2.64 -5.47 0.58
C PRO A 87 -2.59 -6.70 -0.34
N GLY A 88 -2.09 -7.82 0.19
CA GLY A 88 -2.19 -9.14 -0.45
C GLY A 88 -1.30 -9.35 -1.67
N GLN A 89 -0.23 -8.53 -1.81
CA GLN A 89 0.79 -8.72 -2.84
C GLN A 89 1.71 -9.90 -2.51
N GLU A 90 2.40 -10.39 -3.54
CA GLU A 90 3.46 -11.39 -3.37
C GLU A 90 4.67 -10.75 -2.72
N VAL A 91 5.20 -11.37 -1.67
CA VAL A 91 6.38 -10.83 -0.96
C VAL A 91 7.53 -11.84 -0.90
N SER A 92 7.23 -13.14 -0.99
CA SER A 92 8.23 -14.19 -0.91
C SER A 92 9.34 -14.10 -1.97
N SER A 93 9.16 -13.39 -3.09
CA SER A 93 10.18 -13.23 -4.13
C SER A 93 11.25 -12.19 -3.78
N TYR A 94 11.02 -11.33 -2.78
CA TYR A 94 11.97 -10.26 -2.44
C TYR A 94 13.27 -10.80 -1.81
N PRO A 95 13.23 -11.68 -0.79
CA PRO A 95 14.45 -12.29 -0.27
C PRO A 95 15.19 -13.15 -1.30
N TRP A 96 14.47 -13.78 -2.24
CA TRP A 96 15.04 -14.47 -3.38
C TRP A 96 15.84 -13.53 -4.28
N ARG A 97 15.26 -12.39 -4.66
CA ARG A 97 15.92 -11.38 -5.50
C ARG A 97 17.18 -10.86 -4.86
N LEU A 98 17.18 -10.65 -3.54
CA LEU A 98 18.39 -10.28 -2.81
C LEU A 98 19.44 -11.41 -2.83
N ALA A 99 19.06 -12.63 -2.45
CA ALA A 99 19.99 -13.76 -2.40
C ALA A 99 20.64 -14.06 -3.77
N LEU A 100 19.86 -13.93 -4.84
CA LEU A 100 20.29 -14.14 -6.23
C LEU A 100 20.94 -12.90 -6.86
N ASN A 101 20.96 -11.77 -6.16
CA ASN A 101 21.46 -10.48 -6.66
C ASN A 101 20.79 -10.04 -7.97
N ILE A 102 19.46 -10.17 -8.05
CA ILE A 102 18.65 -9.78 -9.22
C ILE A 102 18.34 -8.29 -9.14
N THR A 103 19.05 -7.48 -9.93
CA THR A 103 18.82 -6.03 -10.06
C THR A 103 17.69 -5.72 -11.06
N PRO A 104 16.92 -4.63 -10.88
CA PRO A 104 17.08 -3.62 -9.83
C PRO A 104 16.54 -4.05 -8.47
N ALA A 105 15.66 -5.05 -8.37
CA ALA A 105 14.95 -5.35 -7.12
C ALA A 105 15.85 -5.66 -5.91
N ALA A 106 17.05 -6.22 -6.09
CA ALA A 106 18.02 -6.40 -5.00
C ALA A 106 18.45 -5.07 -4.34
N SER A 107 18.38 -3.93 -5.04
CA SER A 107 18.73 -2.61 -4.48
C SER A 107 17.74 -2.13 -3.41
N TRP A 108 16.57 -2.76 -3.30
CA TRP A 108 15.62 -2.50 -2.22
C TRP A 108 16.18 -2.86 -0.84
N PHE A 109 17.26 -3.64 -0.78
CA PHE A 109 17.86 -4.05 0.50
C PHE A 109 19.30 -3.56 0.66
N GLU A 110 19.73 -2.60 -0.17
CA GLU A 110 21.05 -1.97 -0.06
C GLU A 110 21.22 -1.35 1.34
N GLY A 111 22.24 -1.79 2.07
CA GLY A 111 22.51 -1.39 3.46
C GLY A 111 21.77 -2.20 4.52
N LEU A 112 20.87 -3.11 4.11
CA LEU A 112 20.07 -3.98 4.99
C LEU A 112 20.50 -5.46 4.92
N GLU A 113 21.52 -5.80 4.14
CA GLU A 113 21.99 -7.17 3.92
C GLU A 113 22.63 -7.81 5.18
N GLY A 114 22.78 -7.04 6.26
CA GLY A 114 23.17 -7.55 7.58
C GLY A 114 22.03 -8.18 8.38
N PHE A 115 20.77 -8.09 7.92
CA PHE A 115 19.60 -8.67 8.60
C PHE A 115 19.25 -10.06 8.08
N ASP A 116 18.64 -10.89 8.94
CA ASP A 116 17.74 -11.95 8.48
C ASP A 116 16.51 -11.23 7.89
N ILE A 117 16.40 -11.11 6.57
CA ILE A 117 15.29 -10.44 5.90
C ILE A 117 14.21 -11.47 5.62
N LEU A 118 13.06 -11.30 6.27
CA LEU A 118 11.90 -12.17 6.22
C LEU A 118 10.79 -11.54 5.37
N ALA A 119 10.17 -12.34 4.50
CA ALA A 119 8.96 -11.95 3.79
C ALA A 119 7.93 -13.09 3.89
N ILE A 120 6.81 -12.80 4.55
CA ILE A 120 5.70 -13.76 4.76
C ILE A 120 4.57 -13.37 3.81
N ASP A 121 4.19 -14.26 2.90
CA ASP A 121 2.96 -14.06 2.13
C ASP A 121 1.80 -14.03 3.12
N THR A 122 0.98 -12.98 3.10
CA THR A 122 -0.13 -12.86 4.04
C THR A 122 -1.12 -14.00 3.83
N ARG A 123 -1.73 -14.50 4.91
CA ARG A 123 -2.80 -15.49 4.85
C ARG A 123 -3.82 -15.20 3.74
N GLY A 124 -4.28 -16.23 3.05
CA GLY A 124 -5.17 -16.09 1.89
C GLY A 124 -4.46 -15.72 0.59
N CYS A 125 -3.13 -15.55 0.60
CA CYS A 125 -2.35 -15.10 -0.56
C CYS A 125 -1.19 -16.05 -0.85
N TYR A 126 -0.90 -16.26 -2.15
CA TYR A 126 0.27 -17.00 -2.65
C TYR A 126 0.58 -18.30 -1.90
N SER A 127 1.72 -18.36 -1.21
CA SER A 127 2.17 -19.58 -0.52
C SER A 127 1.45 -19.83 0.82
N SER A 128 0.65 -18.88 1.29
CA SER A 128 -0.09 -18.92 2.55
C SER A 128 -1.58 -19.17 2.34
N ASN A 129 -1.93 -20.39 1.91
CA ASN A 129 -3.32 -20.80 1.60
C ASN A 129 -4.04 -19.80 0.66
N ALA A 130 -3.51 -19.59 -0.55
CA ALA A 130 -4.14 -18.71 -1.54
C ALA A 130 -5.64 -19.01 -1.73
N LEU A 131 -6.45 -17.94 -1.68
CA LEU A 131 -7.88 -18.07 -1.98
C LEU A 131 -8.12 -18.49 -3.43
N ASN A 132 -9.12 -19.33 -3.63
CA ASN A 132 -9.64 -19.66 -4.94
C ASN A 132 -10.92 -18.83 -5.15
N CYS A 133 -10.80 -17.75 -5.92
CA CYS A 133 -11.90 -16.83 -6.22
C CYS A 133 -11.98 -16.62 -7.73
N THR A 134 -13.17 -16.31 -8.25
CA THR A 134 -13.36 -15.94 -9.65
C THR A 134 -14.13 -14.63 -9.77
N VAL A 135 -13.58 -13.70 -10.54
CA VAL A 135 -14.22 -12.42 -10.89
C VAL A 135 -15.18 -12.57 -12.08
N GLY A 136 -15.14 -13.73 -12.77
CA GLY A 136 -15.89 -13.97 -14.00
C GLY A 136 -15.50 -13.00 -15.12
N ASP A 137 -16.47 -12.62 -15.95
CA ASP A 137 -16.29 -11.64 -17.03
C ASP A 137 -16.48 -10.18 -16.55
N TRP A 138 -16.51 -9.95 -15.24
CA TRP A 138 -16.72 -8.60 -14.71
C TRP A 138 -15.47 -7.77 -14.93
N ILE A 139 -15.64 -6.60 -15.55
CA ILE A 139 -14.63 -5.55 -15.63
C ILE A 139 -15.09 -4.39 -14.75
N VAL A 140 -14.24 -3.97 -13.81
CA VAL A 140 -14.51 -2.83 -12.95
C VAL A 140 -14.66 -1.58 -13.83
N PRO A 141 -15.78 -0.84 -13.75
CA PRO A 141 -15.98 0.36 -14.55
C PRO A 141 -14.96 1.45 -14.25
N SER A 142 -14.64 2.29 -15.25
CA SER A 142 -13.80 3.49 -15.08
C SER A 142 -14.47 4.60 -14.28
N LYS A 143 -15.77 4.48 -13.97
CA LYS A 143 -16.51 5.43 -13.15
C LYS A 143 -16.93 4.84 -11.82
N LEU A 144 -17.00 5.71 -10.82
CA LEU A 144 -17.64 5.41 -9.55
C LEU A 144 -19.18 5.44 -9.71
N PRO A 145 -19.95 4.60 -8.98
CA PRO A 145 -21.41 4.58 -9.08
C PRO A 145 -22.07 5.94 -8.81
N GLU A 146 -22.92 6.43 -9.71
CA GLU A 146 -23.61 7.73 -9.61
C GLU A 146 -25.11 7.65 -9.36
N THR A 147 -25.69 6.47 -9.52
CA THR A 147 -27.10 6.22 -9.26
C THR A 147 -27.24 5.03 -8.32
N GLU A 148 -28.41 4.89 -7.70
CA GLU A 148 -28.71 3.74 -6.84
C GLU A 148 -28.62 2.43 -7.62
N GLU A 149 -29.06 2.41 -8.88
CA GLU A 149 -28.95 1.25 -9.76
C GLU A 149 -27.49 0.84 -10.01
N GLU A 150 -26.62 1.82 -10.31
CA GLU A 150 -25.19 1.57 -10.50
C GLU A 150 -24.52 1.08 -9.22
N TYR A 151 -24.92 1.63 -8.07
CA TYR A 151 -24.39 1.27 -6.76
C TYR A 151 -24.74 -0.17 -6.40
N GLU A 152 -26.02 -0.54 -6.51
CA GLU A 152 -26.48 -1.90 -6.23
C GLU A 152 -25.93 -2.92 -7.25
N SER A 153 -25.75 -2.52 -8.52
CA SER A 153 -25.08 -3.35 -9.53
C SER A 153 -23.63 -3.61 -9.15
N PHE A 154 -22.86 -2.59 -8.80
CA PHE A 154 -21.46 -2.72 -8.39
C PHE A 154 -21.33 -3.60 -7.14
N LYS A 155 -22.17 -3.33 -6.12
CA LYS A 155 -22.26 -4.11 -4.89
C LYS A 155 -22.57 -5.59 -5.16
N THR A 156 -23.48 -5.88 -6.08
CA THR A 156 -23.83 -7.25 -6.49
C THR A 156 -22.66 -7.98 -7.15
N GLN A 157 -21.89 -7.29 -8.00
CA GLN A 157 -20.69 -7.87 -8.63
C GLN A 157 -19.62 -8.23 -7.60
N VAL A 158 -19.37 -7.35 -6.63
CA VAL A 158 -18.43 -7.64 -5.54
C VAL A 158 -18.94 -8.77 -4.65
N GLY A 159 -20.23 -8.78 -4.31
CA GLY A 159 -20.84 -9.84 -3.53
C GLY A 159 -20.74 -11.21 -4.22
N THR A 160 -20.90 -11.24 -5.56
CA THR A 160 -20.71 -12.45 -6.37
C THR A 160 -19.26 -12.95 -6.31
N TYR A 161 -18.29 -12.03 -6.42
CA TYR A 161 -16.87 -12.36 -6.25
C TYR A 161 -16.57 -12.89 -4.84
N ALA A 162 -17.06 -12.22 -3.79
CA ALA A 162 -16.89 -12.64 -2.41
C ALA A 162 -17.49 -14.03 -2.14
N GLN A 163 -18.70 -14.29 -2.67
CA GLN A 163 -19.33 -15.60 -2.56
C GLN A 163 -18.50 -16.69 -3.25
N SER A 164 -17.89 -16.39 -4.40
CA SER A 164 -16.99 -17.32 -5.07
C SER A 164 -15.80 -17.69 -4.18
N CYS A 165 -15.21 -16.72 -3.46
CA CYS A 165 -14.14 -16.97 -2.51
C CYS A 165 -14.61 -17.88 -1.37
N ILE A 166 -15.79 -17.59 -0.79
CA ILE A 166 -16.38 -18.36 0.32
C ILE A 166 -16.62 -19.82 -0.09
N ASP A 167 -17.16 -20.04 -1.28
CA ASP A 167 -17.56 -21.37 -1.74
C ASP A 167 -16.38 -22.24 -2.19
N GLN A 168 -15.30 -21.62 -2.69
CA GLN A 168 -14.23 -22.32 -3.39
C GLN A 168 -12.89 -22.35 -2.64
N SER A 169 -12.73 -21.54 -1.59
CA SER A 169 -11.48 -21.48 -0.83
C SER A 169 -11.45 -22.48 0.33
N SER A 170 -10.24 -22.84 0.75
CA SER A 170 -9.98 -23.79 1.84
C SER A 170 -8.86 -23.27 2.74
N PRO A 171 -8.94 -23.45 4.08
CA PRO A 171 -10.03 -24.10 4.83
C PRO A 171 -11.35 -23.30 4.81
N PRO A 172 -12.51 -23.96 5.03
CA PRO A 172 -13.78 -23.25 5.15
C PRO A 172 -13.72 -22.16 6.23
N GLY A 173 -14.26 -20.98 5.91
CA GLY A 173 -14.25 -19.83 6.82
C GLY A 173 -13.01 -18.92 6.68
N ILE A 174 -12.00 -19.29 5.89
CA ILE A 174 -10.78 -18.48 5.69
C ILE A 174 -11.05 -17.02 5.34
N VAL A 175 -12.10 -16.73 4.55
CA VAL A 175 -12.46 -15.38 4.10
C VAL A 175 -12.80 -14.41 5.26
N GLN A 176 -13.13 -14.93 6.44
CA GLN A 176 -13.41 -14.13 7.64
C GLN A 176 -12.15 -13.78 8.44
N HIS A 177 -11.04 -14.45 8.16
CA HIS A 177 -9.83 -14.41 8.95
C HIS A 177 -8.65 -13.91 8.14
N LEU A 178 -8.83 -12.81 7.39
CA LEU A 178 -7.81 -12.21 6.51
C LEU A 178 -7.41 -10.80 6.95
N SER A 179 -7.88 -10.37 8.11
CA SER A 179 -7.70 -9.01 8.65
C SER A 179 -6.25 -8.75 9.05
N THR A 180 -5.90 -7.48 9.22
CA THR A 180 -4.61 -7.07 9.77
C THR A 180 -4.37 -7.63 11.16
N ALA A 181 -5.41 -7.68 12.02
CA ALA A 181 -5.29 -8.22 13.36
C ALA A 181 -4.77 -9.67 13.33
N ASP A 182 -5.34 -10.47 12.44
CA ASP A 182 -4.94 -11.84 12.18
C ASP A 182 -3.51 -11.94 11.59
N VAL A 183 -3.17 -11.10 10.61
CA VAL A 183 -1.83 -11.08 9.98
C VAL A 183 -0.72 -10.72 10.99
N ILE A 184 -0.95 -9.80 11.92
CA ILE A 184 0.09 -9.44 12.90
C ILE A 184 0.32 -10.54 13.95
N HIS A 185 -0.70 -11.37 14.25
CA HIS A 185 -0.52 -12.57 15.05
C HIS A 185 0.36 -13.60 14.32
N ASP A 186 0.16 -13.77 13.02
CA ASP A 186 0.99 -14.64 12.17
C ASP A 186 2.46 -14.23 12.23
N TRP A 187 2.73 -12.93 12.09
CA TRP A 187 4.09 -12.39 12.16
C TRP A 187 4.75 -12.63 13.51
N ASP A 188 3.99 -12.50 14.62
CA ASP A 188 4.53 -12.74 15.96
C ASP A 188 4.85 -14.23 16.20
N LEU A 189 4.02 -15.14 15.70
CA LEU A 189 4.30 -16.58 15.77
C LEU A 189 5.52 -16.97 14.93
N VAL A 190 5.68 -16.41 13.73
CA VAL A 190 6.88 -16.65 12.91
C VAL A 190 8.13 -16.10 13.61
N ARG A 191 8.08 -14.88 14.17
CA ARG A 191 9.17 -14.31 14.99
C ARG A 191 9.54 -15.26 16.14
N GLN A 192 8.54 -15.73 16.89
CA GLN A 192 8.75 -16.63 18.02
C GLN A 192 9.40 -17.95 17.58
N ALA A 193 8.90 -18.57 16.51
CA ALA A 193 9.41 -19.83 15.98
C ALA A 193 10.83 -19.71 15.41
N LEU A 194 11.20 -18.53 14.89
CA LEU A 194 12.57 -18.22 14.49
C LEU A 194 13.52 -17.95 15.68
N GLY A 195 12.97 -17.81 16.90
CA GLY A 195 13.75 -17.61 18.13
C GLY A 195 14.19 -16.16 18.38
N TYR A 196 13.61 -15.18 17.67
CA TYR A 196 13.93 -13.76 17.87
C TYR A 196 13.07 -13.16 18.97
N THR A 197 13.67 -12.36 19.85
CA THR A 197 12.94 -11.64 20.92
C THR A 197 12.13 -10.47 20.38
N THR A 198 12.63 -9.82 19.33
CA THR A 198 11.98 -8.68 18.68
C THR A 198 12.08 -8.83 17.17
N ILE A 199 11.18 -8.15 16.45
CA ILE A 199 11.19 -8.02 14.99
C ILE A 199 11.46 -6.56 14.63
N HIS A 200 12.23 -6.31 13.57
CA HIS A 200 12.30 -5.01 12.90
C HIS A 200 11.35 -5.05 11.70
N HIS A 201 10.87 -3.91 11.23
CA HIS A 201 9.91 -3.87 10.13
C HIS A 201 10.26 -2.78 9.11
N PHE A 202 10.30 -3.17 7.84
CA PHE A 202 10.30 -2.30 6.68
C PHE A 202 8.94 -2.49 5.99
N GLY A 203 8.04 -1.54 6.23
CA GLY A 203 6.71 -1.53 5.63
C GLY A 203 6.55 -0.38 4.65
N ILE A 204 5.93 -0.65 3.50
CA ILE A 204 5.50 0.39 2.55
C ILE A 204 3.99 0.30 2.37
N SER A 205 3.32 1.44 2.21
CA SER A 205 1.89 1.49 1.89
C SER A 205 1.06 0.71 2.91
N TYR A 206 0.23 -0.26 2.50
CA TYR A 206 -0.49 -1.12 3.45
C TYR A 206 0.43 -1.89 4.43
N GLY A 207 1.70 -2.10 4.07
CA GLY A 207 2.73 -2.62 4.97
C GLY A 207 2.94 -1.74 6.21
N THR A 208 2.65 -0.44 6.13
CA THR A 208 2.69 0.47 7.29
C THR A 208 1.51 0.24 8.21
N TYR A 209 0.34 -0.09 7.67
CA TYR A 209 -0.85 -0.39 8.46
C TYR A 209 -0.65 -1.66 9.30
N TYR A 210 -0.08 -2.72 8.71
CA TYR A 210 0.36 -3.89 9.47
C TYR A 210 1.40 -3.53 10.54
N GLY A 211 2.41 -2.73 10.18
CA GLY A 211 3.48 -2.32 11.10
C GLY A 211 2.97 -1.52 12.30
N ALA A 212 2.11 -0.53 12.07
CA ALA A 212 1.50 0.28 13.13
C ALA A 212 0.64 -0.58 14.08
N ASN A 213 -0.19 -1.47 13.54
CA ASN A 213 -0.99 -2.41 14.34
C ASN A 213 -0.10 -3.37 15.13
N TYR A 214 0.94 -3.94 14.54
CA TYR A 214 1.88 -4.80 15.26
C TYR A 214 2.55 -4.05 16.41
N ALA A 215 3.03 -2.82 16.18
CA ALA A 215 3.68 -2.00 17.21
C ALA A 215 2.74 -1.60 18.36
N ALA A 216 1.44 -1.43 18.07
CA ALA A 216 0.42 -1.18 19.09
C ALA A 216 0.07 -2.44 19.89
N THR A 217 -0.01 -3.60 19.23
CA THR A 217 -0.41 -4.87 19.85
C THR A 217 0.72 -5.56 20.61
N TYR A 218 1.96 -5.50 20.10
CA TYR A 218 3.15 -6.17 20.65
C TYR A 218 4.32 -5.20 20.90
N PRO A 219 4.14 -4.17 21.74
CA PRO A 219 5.18 -3.17 21.97
C PRO A 219 6.48 -3.77 22.50
N GLU A 220 6.42 -4.87 23.25
CA GLU A 220 7.58 -5.59 23.79
C GLU A 220 8.34 -6.44 22.77
N HIS A 221 7.71 -6.78 21.65
CA HIS A 221 8.34 -7.50 20.53
C HIS A 221 8.74 -6.57 19.38
N THR A 222 8.50 -5.26 19.53
CA THR A 222 8.76 -4.26 18.50
C THR A 222 10.19 -3.73 18.59
N GLY A 223 10.94 -3.90 17.50
CA GLY A 223 12.29 -3.38 17.34
C GLY A 223 12.31 -2.02 16.64
N ARG A 224 12.81 -2.00 15.40
CA ARG A 224 13.05 -0.80 14.59
C ARG A 224 12.07 -0.83 13.44
N PHE A 225 11.05 0.01 13.49
CA PHE A 225 9.97 0.03 12.50
C PHE A 225 10.11 1.28 11.64
N ALA A 226 10.28 1.07 10.36
CA ALA A 226 10.40 2.11 9.35
C ALA A 226 9.24 1.96 8.37
N LEU A 227 8.35 2.95 8.38
CA LEU A 227 7.06 2.92 7.71
C LEU A 227 7.04 3.99 6.62
N ASP A 228 7.12 3.59 5.35
CA ASP A 228 7.18 4.50 4.21
C ASP A 228 5.84 4.54 3.46
N ALA A 229 5.44 5.70 2.96
CA ALA A 229 4.16 5.91 2.29
C ALA A 229 2.97 5.52 3.18
N VAL A 230 2.89 6.13 4.37
CA VAL A 230 2.06 5.65 5.48
C VAL A 230 0.56 5.68 5.19
N PHE A 231 -0.09 4.50 5.23
CA PHE A 231 -1.54 4.39 5.39
C PHE A 231 -1.91 4.42 6.89
N ALA A 232 -2.63 5.46 7.31
CA ALA A 232 -2.93 5.72 8.71
C ALA A 232 -4.11 4.89 9.25
N THR A 233 -3.98 4.52 10.52
CA THR A 233 -5.03 3.85 11.30
C THR A 233 -5.96 4.89 11.91
N GLY A 234 -7.28 4.65 11.93
CA GLY A 234 -8.22 5.57 12.60
C GLY A 234 -8.53 6.87 11.85
N ILE A 235 -7.97 7.11 10.66
CA ILE A 235 -8.31 8.27 9.82
C ILE A 235 -9.72 8.11 9.25
N SER A 236 -10.56 9.16 9.30
CA SER A 236 -11.93 9.06 8.81
C SER A 236 -11.98 8.77 7.31
N ASN A 237 -13.02 8.07 6.84
CA ASN A 237 -13.21 7.79 5.42
C ASN A 237 -13.25 9.09 4.61
N HIS A 238 -13.92 10.13 5.12
CA HIS A 238 -13.93 11.43 4.47
C HIS A 238 -12.53 12.01 4.31
N ASP A 239 -11.75 12.07 5.40
CA ASP A 239 -10.44 12.75 5.37
C ASP A 239 -9.41 11.97 4.54
N LEU A 240 -9.45 10.64 4.57
CA LEU A 240 -8.64 9.79 3.69
C LEU A 240 -8.90 10.11 2.22
N LEU A 241 -10.17 10.19 1.82
CA LEU A 241 -10.53 10.46 0.43
C LEU A 241 -10.27 11.92 0.04
N ALA A 242 -10.59 12.87 0.92
CA ALA A 242 -10.38 14.30 0.67
C ALA A 242 -8.90 14.64 0.51
N THR A 243 -8.02 14.04 1.31
CA THR A 243 -6.57 14.22 1.17
C THR A 243 -6.04 13.60 -0.12
N GLN A 244 -6.60 12.47 -0.58
CA GLN A 244 -6.23 11.87 -1.86
C GLN A 244 -6.59 12.79 -3.04
N TYR A 245 -7.78 13.42 -3.02
CA TYR A 245 -8.17 14.42 -4.02
C TYR A 245 -7.24 15.65 -4.01
N LYS A 246 -6.88 16.16 -2.82
CA LYS A 246 -5.92 17.28 -2.70
C LYS A 246 -4.54 16.91 -3.27
N SER A 247 -4.08 15.68 -3.02
CA SER A 247 -2.80 15.19 -3.57
C SER A 247 -2.84 15.10 -5.10
N MET A 248 -3.93 14.61 -5.70
CA MET A 248 -4.13 14.62 -7.17
C MET A 248 -4.05 16.04 -7.75
N GLN A 249 -4.65 17.02 -7.08
CA GLN A 249 -4.55 18.42 -7.48
C GLN A 249 -3.10 18.94 -7.36
N GLY A 250 -2.38 18.54 -6.32
CA GLY A 250 -0.95 18.79 -6.18
C GLY A 250 -0.17 18.27 -7.39
N LEU A 251 -0.37 17.01 -7.77
CA LEU A 251 0.29 16.38 -8.92
C LEU A 251 -0.05 17.04 -10.25
N LEU A 252 -1.25 17.62 -10.41
CA LEU A 252 -1.56 18.43 -11.59
C LEU A 252 -0.70 19.71 -11.66
N TYR A 253 -0.38 20.33 -10.52
CA TYR A 253 0.57 21.44 -10.47
C TYR A 253 2.01 21.00 -10.65
N ARG A 254 2.37 19.80 -10.18
CA ARG A 254 3.69 19.19 -10.42
C ARG A 254 3.91 18.90 -11.89
N ALA A 255 2.89 18.40 -12.59
CA ALA A 255 2.92 18.23 -14.04
C ALA A 255 3.12 19.56 -14.78
N ASP A 256 2.47 20.64 -14.31
CA ASP A 256 2.70 21.99 -14.84
C ASP A 256 4.13 22.47 -14.57
N ALA A 257 4.68 22.23 -13.37
CA ALA A 257 6.06 22.57 -13.03
C ALA A 257 7.06 21.82 -13.91
N ALA A 258 6.84 20.52 -14.18
CA ALA A 258 7.64 19.76 -15.13
C ALA A 258 7.58 20.37 -16.54
N CYS A 259 6.39 20.76 -17.00
CA CYS A 259 6.19 21.42 -18.30
C CYS A 259 6.92 22.76 -18.42
N LEU A 260 6.97 23.55 -17.34
CA LEU A 260 7.70 24.82 -17.30
C LEU A 260 9.20 24.63 -17.47
N ASN A 261 9.75 23.51 -16.98
CA ASN A 261 11.17 23.20 -17.07
C ASN A 261 11.55 22.42 -18.34
N ASP A 262 10.58 21.89 -19.08
CA ASP A 262 10.79 21.21 -20.35
C ASP A 262 10.29 22.01 -21.56
N THR A 263 11.23 22.52 -22.37
CA THR A 263 10.93 23.23 -23.62
C THR A 263 10.19 22.39 -24.68
N SER A 264 10.19 21.06 -24.54
CA SER A 264 9.47 20.14 -25.43
C SER A 264 8.00 19.98 -25.07
N CYS A 265 7.61 20.36 -23.85
CA CYS A 265 6.24 20.23 -23.38
C CYS A 265 5.26 21.04 -24.26
N PRO A 266 4.11 20.47 -24.67
CA PRO A 266 3.12 21.16 -25.51
C PRO A 266 2.58 22.48 -24.93
N PHE A 267 2.64 22.63 -23.60
CA PHE A 267 2.09 23.77 -22.88
C PHE A 267 3.16 24.74 -22.36
N HIS A 268 4.45 24.50 -22.65
CA HIS A 268 5.57 25.30 -22.14
C HIS A 268 5.38 26.81 -22.42
N ALA A 269 4.99 27.16 -23.64
CA ALA A 269 4.79 28.56 -24.06
C ALA A 269 3.59 29.25 -23.37
N GLN A 270 2.69 28.48 -22.75
CA GLN A 270 1.52 29.01 -22.04
C GLN A 270 1.88 29.48 -20.62
N GLY A 271 3.04 29.07 -20.11
CA GLY A 271 3.52 29.41 -18.77
C GLY A 271 2.70 28.72 -17.67
N LYS A 272 2.85 29.23 -16.44
CA LYS A 272 2.24 28.66 -15.23
C LYS A 272 0.71 28.58 -15.38
N GLY A 273 0.15 27.41 -15.15
CA GLY A 273 -1.26 27.07 -15.31
C GLY A 273 -1.64 26.57 -16.71
N GLY A 274 -0.67 26.27 -17.59
CA GLY A 274 -0.93 25.74 -18.93
C GLY A 274 -1.50 24.32 -18.89
N VAL A 275 -0.87 23.43 -18.11
CA VAL A 275 -1.29 22.03 -17.95
C VAL A 275 -2.66 21.91 -17.26
N PRO A 276 -2.95 22.59 -16.13
CA PRO A 276 -4.29 22.56 -15.52
C PRO A 276 -5.41 22.98 -16.49
N LYS A 277 -5.19 24.04 -17.27
CA LYS A 277 -6.16 24.50 -18.29
C LYS A 277 -6.35 23.48 -19.41
N ALA A 278 -5.26 22.86 -19.87
CA ALA A 278 -5.34 21.80 -20.86
C ALA A 278 -6.13 20.59 -20.36
N PHE A 279 -5.94 20.21 -19.10
CA PHE A 279 -6.72 19.15 -18.46
C PHE A 279 -8.21 19.51 -18.38
N GLU A 280 -8.55 20.71 -17.92
CA GLU A 280 -9.93 21.22 -17.91
C GLU A 280 -10.58 21.18 -19.32
N GLU A 281 -9.85 21.59 -20.34
CA GLU A 281 -10.31 21.58 -21.74
C GLU A 281 -10.55 20.15 -22.24
N VAL A 282 -9.63 19.23 -21.97
CA VAL A 282 -9.77 17.80 -22.31
C VAL A 282 -11.00 17.20 -21.62
N LEU A 283 -11.21 17.48 -20.33
CA LEU A 283 -12.42 17.05 -19.61
C LEU A 283 -13.70 17.64 -20.22
N ALA A 284 -13.69 18.92 -20.62
CA ALA A 284 -14.84 19.57 -21.22
C ALA A 284 -15.18 18.99 -22.60
N LEU A 285 -14.18 18.73 -23.45
CA LEU A 285 -14.34 18.09 -24.75
C LEU A 285 -14.88 16.66 -24.63
N ALA A 286 -14.42 15.90 -23.64
CA ALA A 286 -14.96 14.57 -23.38
C ALA A 286 -16.40 14.62 -22.85
N SER A 287 -16.68 15.54 -21.91
CA SER A 287 -18.01 15.67 -21.28
C SER A 287 -19.10 16.13 -22.24
N ASN A 288 -18.76 16.95 -23.24
CA ASN A 288 -19.72 17.44 -24.24
C ASN A 288 -19.86 16.53 -25.47
N GLY A 289 -19.15 15.39 -25.50
CA GLY A 289 -19.17 14.42 -26.59
C GLY A 289 -18.40 14.83 -27.86
N THR A 290 -17.55 15.86 -27.79
CA THR A 290 -16.64 16.25 -28.89
C THR A 290 -15.41 15.35 -28.93
N GLY A 291 -14.97 14.83 -27.78
CA GLY A 291 -13.95 13.79 -27.68
C GLY A 291 -14.55 12.38 -27.88
N PRO A 292 -13.78 11.42 -28.43
CA PRO A 292 -14.23 10.06 -28.67
C PRO A 292 -14.21 9.16 -27.42
N ILE A 293 -13.62 9.64 -26.31
CA ILE A 293 -13.41 8.89 -25.08
C ILE A 293 -14.33 9.42 -23.97
N PRO A 294 -14.98 8.54 -23.17
CA PRO A 294 -15.76 8.96 -22.00
C PRO A 294 -14.91 9.75 -20.98
N VAL A 295 -15.48 10.79 -20.38
CA VAL A 295 -14.78 11.58 -19.35
C VAL A 295 -14.35 10.74 -18.14
N SER A 296 -15.07 9.66 -17.81
CA SER A 296 -14.70 8.74 -16.74
C SER A 296 -13.39 8.01 -17.01
N ASP A 297 -13.14 7.63 -18.27
CA ASP A 297 -11.92 6.92 -18.64
C ASP A 297 -10.69 7.82 -18.46
N ILE A 298 -10.83 9.11 -18.82
CA ILE A 298 -9.79 10.13 -18.62
C ILE A 298 -9.50 10.26 -17.12
N ARG A 299 -10.54 10.48 -16.31
CA ARG A 299 -10.43 10.65 -14.85
C ARG A 299 -9.79 9.45 -14.17
N GLN A 300 -10.21 8.24 -14.53
CA GLN A 300 -9.62 7.02 -14.02
C GLN A 300 -8.16 6.90 -14.44
N ARG A 301 -7.83 7.16 -15.70
CA ARG A 301 -6.43 7.10 -16.17
C ARG A 301 -5.55 8.13 -15.47
N VAL A 302 -6.04 9.34 -15.21
CA VAL A 302 -5.30 10.32 -14.40
C VAL A 302 -4.99 9.73 -13.03
N ALA A 303 -6.01 9.29 -12.30
CA ALA A 303 -5.86 8.81 -10.93
C ALA A 303 -5.08 7.50 -10.82
N MET A 304 -5.25 6.57 -11.75
CA MET A 304 -4.79 5.18 -11.63
C MET A 304 -3.60 4.82 -12.51
N TRP A 305 -3.31 5.61 -13.55
CA TRP A 305 -2.19 5.35 -14.46
C TRP A 305 -1.11 6.42 -14.35
N TYR A 306 -1.50 7.68 -14.52
CA TYR A 306 -0.52 8.76 -14.57
C TYR A 306 -0.03 9.16 -13.18
N PHE A 307 -0.89 9.19 -12.17
CA PHE A 307 -0.52 9.74 -10.86
C PHE A 307 -0.29 8.68 -9.77
N LEU A 308 -0.85 7.48 -9.91
CA LEU A 308 -0.67 6.41 -8.92
C LEU A 308 0.76 5.86 -8.91
N GLY A 309 1.32 5.62 -7.73
CA GLY A 309 2.64 5.00 -7.61
C GLY A 309 3.73 6.03 -7.90
N ALA A 310 4.53 5.81 -8.96
CA ALA A 310 5.51 6.77 -9.44
C ALA A 310 4.89 7.62 -10.57
N PRO A 311 4.60 8.92 -10.36
CA PRO A 311 3.81 9.70 -11.30
C PRO A 311 4.54 9.93 -12.63
N GLN A 312 3.79 9.89 -13.73
CA GLN A 312 4.22 10.04 -15.12
C GLN A 312 3.90 11.46 -15.61
N LEU A 313 4.58 12.48 -15.05
CA LEU A 313 4.22 13.89 -15.23
C LEU A 313 4.38 14.37 -16.69
N THR A 314 5.50 14.02 -17.32
CA THR A 314 5.82 14.38 -18.72
C THR A 314 4.92 13.66 -19.72
N ASP A 315 4.68 12.37 -19.51
CA ASP A 315 3.77 11.56 -20.32
C ASP A 315 2.32 12.04 -20.21
N PHE A 316 1.86 12.40 -19.01
CA PHE A 316 0.56 13.05 -18.81
C PHE A 316 0.43 14.34 -19.63
N ASN A 317 1.43 15.22 -19.57
CA ASN A 317 1.46 16.45 -20.36
C ASN A 317 1.40 16.16 -21.87
N ALA A 318 2.16 15.17 -22.33
CA ALA A 318 2.18 14.78 -23.73
C ALA A 318 0.83 14.19 -24.18
N ALA A 319 0.19 13.38 -23.33
CA ALA A 319 -1.12 12.78 -23.58
C ALA A 319 -2.24 13.82 -23.70
N LEU A 320 -2.21 14.88 -22.87
CA LEU A 320 -3.11 16.03 -23.00
C LEU A 320 -2.91 16.75 -24.33
N GLY A 321 -1.66 17.04 -24.71
CA GLY A 321 -1.35 17.70 -25.98
C GLY A 321 -1.81 16.91 -27.20
N ARG A 322 -1.66 15.57 -27.15
CA ARG A 322 -2.16 14.66 -28.18
C ARG A 322 -3.69 14.67 -28.26
N ALA A 323 -4.39 14.65 -27.12
CA ALA A 323 -5.86 14.71 -27.09
C ALA A 323 -6.41 16.00 -27.71
N LEU A 324 -5.83 17.15 -27.34
CA LEU A 324 -6.20 18.46 -27.92
C LEU A 324 -5.87 18.57 -29.42
N SER A 325 -4.93 17.75 -29.90
CA SER A 325 -4.61 17.62 -31.32
C SER A 325 -5.45 16.53 -32.04
N GLY A 326 -6.41 15.90 -31.34
CA GLY A 326 -7.34 14.91 -31.89
C GLY A 326 -6.95 13.45 -31.71
N ASN A 327 -5.82 13.13 -31.05
CA ASN A 327 -5.42 11.76 -30.75
C ASN A 327 -5.68 11.40 -29.28
N TRP A 328 -6.64 10.51 -29.04
CA TRP A 328 -7.12 10.15 -27.70
C TRP A 328 -6.77 8.72 -27.26
N THR A 329 -5.91 8.01 -28.00
CA THR A 329 -5.65 6.58 -27.77
C THR A 329 -5.16 6.28 -26.34
N GLU A 330 -4.42 7.19 -25.73
CA GLU A 330 -3.91 7.06 -24.35
C GLU A 330 -4.93 7.41 -23.27
N TRP A 331 -6.19 7.65 -23.64
CA TRP A 331 -7.28 7.87 -22.70
C TRP A 331 -8.27 6.69 -22.70
N ASP A 332 -8.11 5.71 -23.59
CA ASP A 332 -9.02 4.57 -23.72
C ASP A 332 -8.86 3.57 -22.56
N TYR A 333 -9.89 3.39 -21.75
CA TYR A 333 -9.86 2.47 -20.62
C TYR A 333 -10.03 0.99 -21.02
N SER A 334 -10.59 0.70 -22.20
CA SER A 334 -10.99 -0.66 -22.58
C SER A 334 -9.84 -1.68 -22.52
N LEU A 335 -8.63 -1.27 -22.90
CA LEU A 335 -7.43 -2.11 -22.87
C LEU A 335 -6.86 -2.33 -21.45
N MET A 336 -7.25 -1.49 -20.49
CA MET A 336 -6.71 -1.52 -19.13
C MET A 336 -7.67 -2.11 -18.11
N GLY A 337 -8.98 -2.10 -18.39
CA GLY A 337 -10.00 -2.54 -17.45
C GLY A 337 -9.77 -3.96 -16.92
N GLU A 338 -9.31 -4.88 -17.76
CA GLU A 338 -8.95 -6.25 -17.35
C GLU A 338 -7.77 -6.26 -16.37
N THR A 339 -6.69 -5.55 -16.71
CA THR A 339 -5.48 -5.49 -15.86
C THR A 339 -5.81 -4.84 -14.53
N PHE A 340 -6.52 -3.70 -14.55
CA PHE A 340 -6.98 -3.02 -13.35
C PHE A 340 -7.86 -3.93 -12.50
N THR A 341 -8.86 -4.59 -13.08
CA THR A 341 -9.75 -5.52 -12.36
C THR A 341 -8.96 -6.64 -11.68
N SER A 342 -8.03 -7.26 -12.41
CA SER A 342 -7.25 -8.40 -11.90
C SER A 342 -6.37 -8.03 -10.69
N TYR A 343 -5.89 -6.79 -10.63
CA TYR A 343 -5.13 -6.26 -9.51
C TYR A 343 -6.04 -5.75 -8.38
N PHE A 344 -7.08 -5.02 -8.73
CA PHE A 344 -7.87 -4.20 -7.82
C PHE A 344 -8.87 -5.00 -6.99
N VAL A 345 -9.59 -5.95 -7.61
CA VAL A 345 -10.63 -6.74 -6.93
C VAL A 345 -10.05 -7.63 -5.81
N PRO A 346 -8.87 -8.27 -5.96
CA PRO A 346 -8.24 -8.99 -4.86
C PRO A 346 -7.91 -8.17 -3.62
N LEU A 347 -7.73 -6.84 -3.72
CA LEU A 347 -7.45 -5.99 -2.56
C LEU A 347 -8.57 -6.03 -1.51
N ALA A 348 -9.81 -6.23 -1.95
CA ALA A 348 -10.99 -6.33 -1.08
C ALA A 348 -10.88 -7.47 -0.04
N ARG A 349 -10.08 -8.51 -0.33
CA ARG A 349 -9.94 -9.70 0.52
C ARG A 349 -9.42 -9.39 1.93
N THR A 350 -8.57 -8.37 2.06
CA THR A 350 -8.02 -7.94 3.35
C THR A 350 -8.48 -6.53 3.68
N PHE A 351 -8.39 -5.60 2.72
CA PHE A 351 -8.73 -4.20 2.97
C PHE A 351 -10.13 -4.05 3.56
N CYS A 352 -11.12 -4.77 3.04
CA CYS A 352 -12.49 -4.62 3.52
C CYS A 352 -12.71 -5.16 4.94
N LEU A 353 -11.95 -6.15 5.40
CA LEU A 353 -12.04 -6.62 6.80
C LEU A 353 -11.48 -5.59 7.78
N ASP A 354 -10.56 -4.75 7.34
CA ASP A 354 -9.94 -3.69 8.15
C ASP A 354 -10.65 -2.33 7.96
N TYR A 355 -11.56 -2.22 6.99
CA TYR A 355 -12.22 -0.97 6.63
C TYR A 355 -13.66 -0.91 7.18
N HIS A 356 -13.96 0.14 7.94
CA HIS A 356 -15.29 0.36 8.51
C HIS A 356 -16.11 1.30 7.63
N ILE A 357 -17.32 0.88 7.24
CA ILE A 357 -18.30 1.72 6.57
C ILE A 357 -19.46 1.97 7.54
N GLU A 358 -19.62 3.23 7.97
CA GLU A 358 -20.68 3.62 8.90
C GLU A 358 -22.08 3.47 8.29
N ASP A 359 -22.26 3.93 7.05
CA ASP A 359 -23.51 3.84 6.28
C ASP A 359 -23.24 3.22 4.90
N ASN A 360 -23.57 1.93 4.77
CA ASN A 360 -23.40 1.13 3.55
C ASN A 360 -24.63 1.18 2.61
N SER A 361 -25.49 2.20 2.74
CA SER A 361 -26.57 2.48 1.81
C SER A 361 -26.11 3.37 0.64
N TYR A 362 -26.90 3.43 -0.43
CA TYR A 362 -26.67 4.40 -1.49
C TYR A 362 -26.73 5.86 -1.00
N GLU A 363 -27.54 6.15 0.03
CA GLU A 363 -27.60 7.48 0.64
C GLU A 363 -26.27 7.84 1.32
N GLY A 364 -25.71 6.93 2.11
CA GLY A 364 -24.38 7.09 2.72
C GLY A 364 -23.29 7.30 1.68
N TRP A 365 -23.27 6.48 0.64
CA TRP A 365 -22.37 6.64 -0.50
C TRP A 365 -22.52 8.00 -1.20
N SER A 366 -23.74 8.41 -1.52
CA SER A 366 -24.03 9.69 -2.17
C SER A 366 -23.61 10.88 -1.30
N ASN A 367 -23.86 10.82 0.01
CA ASN A 367 -23.46 11.86 0.95
C ASN A 367 -21.94 11.99 1.05
N LEU A 368 -21.23 10.85 1.10
CA LEU A 368 -19.76 10.84 1.06
C LEU A 368 -19.26 11.47 -0.23
N ARG A 369 -19.79 11.07 -1.40
CA ARG A 369 -19.43 11.67 -2.69
C ARG A 369 -19.66 13.19 -2.73
N GLU A 370 -20.78 13.67 -2.20
CA GLU A 370 -21.09 15.10 -2.18
C GLU A 370 -20.10 15.88 -1.33
N SER A 371 -19.79 15.38 -0.13
CA SER A 371 -18.86 16.04 0.80
C SER A 371 -17.44 16.19 0.24
N LEU A 372 -17.01 15.28 -0.64
CA LEU A 372 -15.67 15.29 -1.24
C LEU A 372 -15.49 16.34 -2.35
N LYS A 373 -16.57 16.93 -2.88
CA LYS A 373 -16.48 17.95 -3.94
C LYS A 373 -15.68 19.18 -3.55
N GLU A 374 -15.67 19.53 -2.26
CA GLU A 374 -14.87 20.66 -1.76
C GLU A 374 -13.36 20.40 -1.86
N ALA A 375 -12.94 19.13 -1.76
CA ALA A 375 -11.55 18.72 -1.90
C ALA A 375 -11.13 18.52 -3.37
N ASP A 376 -12.04 18.06 -4.23
CA ASP A 376 -11.80 17.81 -5.65
C ASP A 376 -11.88 19.07 -6.54
N THR A 377 -11.01 20.03 -6.26
CA THR A 377 -10.96 21.29 -7.03
C THR A 377 -10.51 21.10 -8.49
N ALA A 378 -9.82 20.00 -8.80
CA ALA A 378 -9.38 19.63 -10.15
C ALA A 378 -10.45 18.90 -10.96
N ASN A 379 -11.59 18.55 -10.35
CA ASN A 379 -12.66 17.77 -10.97
C ASN A 379 -12.19 16.39 -11.51
N VAL A 380 -11.26 15.76 -10.78
CA VAL A 380 -10.76 14.41 -11.07
C VAL A 380 -11.88 13.38 -10.83
N ASN A 381 -12.75 13.57 -9.83
CA ASN A 381 -13.94 12.77 -9.51
C ASN A 381 -13.70 11.24 -9.50
N TYR A 382 -12.46 10.83 -9.25
CA TYR A 382 -12.04 9.45 -9.10
C TYR A 382 -10.74 9.40 -8.30
N VAL A 383 -10.70 8.63 -7.22
CA VAL A 383 -9.46 8.34 -6.49
C VAL A 383 -9.45 6.90 -5.98
N PHE A 384 -8.26 6.32 -5.78
CA PHE A 384 -8.05 4.91 -5.46
C PHE A 384 -8.84 4.42 -4.24
N PHE A 385 -8.76 5.13 -3.11
CA PHE A 385 -9.44 4.72 -1.88
C PHE A 385 -10.97 4.86 -1.98
N GLN A 386 -11.48 5.75 -2.83
CA GLN A 386 -12.92 5.88 -3.03
C GLN A 386 -13.47 4.72 -3.85
N ALA A 387 -12.68 4.24 -4.82
CA ALA A 387 -12.98 3.00 -5.50
C ALA A 387 -12.91 1.80 -4.54
N LEU A 388 -11.93 1.75 -3.63
CA LEU A 388 -11.84 0.69 -2.61
C LEU A 388 -13.02 0.73 -1.64
N HIS A 389 -13.45 1.92 -1.23
CA HIS A 389 -14.67 2.11 -0.46
C HIS A 389 -15.87 1.47 -1.18
N ALA A 390 -16.04 1.76 -2.48
CA ALA A 390 -17.09 1.16 -3.30
C ALA A 390 -16.99 -0.36 -3.36
N LEU A 391 -15.78 -0.93 -3.46
CA LEU A 391 -15.59 -2.39 -3.37
C LEU A 391 -16.12 -2.94 -2.04
N CYS A 392 -15.75 -2.32 -0.92
CA CYS A 392 -16.13 -2.83 0.39
C CYS A 392 -17.63 -2.76 0.68
N THR A 393 -18.41 -1.98 -0.09
CA THR A 393 -19.87 -1.98 0.05
C THR A 393 -20.51 -3.34 -0.23
N GLY A 394 -19.90 -4.16 -1.09
CA GLY A 394 -20.38 -5.50 -1.47
C GLY A 394 -19.61 -6.66 -0.85
N TRP A 395 -18.55 -6.38 -0.10
CA TRP A 395 -17.84 -7.43 0.65
C TRP A 395 -18.64 -7.77 1.94
N PRO A 396 -18.87 -9.05 2.26
CA PRO A 396 -19.78 -9.44 3.34
C PRO A 396 -19.22 -9.28 4.76
N TYR A 397 -17.93 -8.98 4.89
CA TYR A 397 -17.23 -8.84 6.16
C TYR A 397 -16.60 -7.44 6.26
N GLY A 398 -16.59 -6.85 7.45
CA GLY A 398 -16.03 -5.50 7.62
C GLY A 398 -15.62 -5.24 9.05
N ALA A 399 -14.76 -4.22 9.23
CA ALA A 399 -14.36 -3.80 10.56
C ALA A 399 -15.57 -3.24 11.33
N SER A 400 -15.62 -3.49 12.63
CA SER A 400 -16.66 -2.96 13.51
C SER A 400 -16.49 -1.48 13.83
N SER A 401 -15.26 -0.98 13.74
CA SER A 401 -14.88 0.40 14.05
C SER A 401 -13.58 0.76 13.32
N ASN A 402 -13.31 2.05 13.21
CA ASN A 402 -12.04 2.59 12.71
C ASN A 402 -11.36 3.34 13.85
N GLU A 403 -10.54 2.63 14.62
CA GLU A 403 -9.97 3.14 15.86
C GLU A 403 -8.55 3.66 15.68
N LYS A 404 -8.25 4.69 16.46
CA LYS A 404 -6.89 5.20 16.63
C LYS A 404 -6.07 4.25 17.49
N LEU A 405 -4.79 4.12 17.16
CA LEU A 405 -3.84 3.32 17.92
C LEU A 405 -3.14 4.15 19.00
N SER A 406 -2.59 3.44 19.98
CA SER A 406 -1.68 3.99 21.00
C SER A 406 -0.33 3.30 20.86
N ILE A 407 0.57 3.90 20.07
CA ILE A 407 1.86 3.27 19.74
C ILE A 407 2.94 3.78 20.70
N ASN A 408 3.43 2.88 21.55
CA ASN A 408 4.55 3.15 22.47
C ASN A 408 5.85 2.52 21.98
N ALA A 409 6.23 2.83 20.75
CA ALA A 409 7.48 2.40 20.12
C ALA A 409 8.18 3.61 19.46
N SER A 410 9.49 3.52 19.30
CA SER A 410 10.26 4.50 18.50
C SER A 410 10.33 3.99 17.06
N MET A 411 9.81 4.79 16.12
CA MET A 411 9.74 4.44 14.71
C MET A 411 10.19 5.63 13.84
N VAL A 412 10.37 5.38 12.55
CA VAL A 412 10.39 6.44 11.54
C VAL A 412 9.20 6.27 10.60
N LEU A 413 8.46 7.34 10.40
CA LEU A 413 7.40 7.44 9.42
C LEU A 413 7.93 8.28 8.26
N VAL A 414 7.75 7.80 7.04
CA VAL A 414 8.31 8.42 5.84
C VAL A 414 7.21 8.65 4.81
N THR A 415 7.32 9.75 4.09
CA THR A 415 6.33 10.21 3.12
C THR A 415 7.00 11.12 2.10
N ALA A 416 6.32 11.34 0.97
CA ALA A 416 6.69 12.34 -0.01
C ALA A 416 5.61 13.42 -0.06
N ASP A 417 5.98 14.66 -0.36
CA ASP A 417 5.06 15.82 -0.42
C ASP A 417 3.80 15.55 -1.26
N TRP A 418 3.97 14.88 -2.40
CA TRP A 418 2.89 14.53 -3.34
C TRP A 418 2.77 13.02 -3.55
N ASP A 419 2.70 12.27 -2.44
CA ASP A 419 2.22 10.89 -2.47
C ASP A 419 0.72 10.86 -2.81
N SER A 420 0.40 10.31 -3.97
CA SER A 420 -0.97 10.24 -4.51
C SER A 420 -1.79 9.11 -3.88
N ASN A 421 -1.12 8.08 -3.36
CA ASN A 421 -1.75 6.88 -2.84
C ASN A 421 -2.05 7.08 -1.35
N THR A 422 -1.02 7.43 -0.58
CA THR A 422 -1.09 7.69 0.87
C THR A 422 -0.54 9.09 1.17
N PRO A 423 -1.37 10.14 0.96
CA PRO A 423 -0.94 11.54 1.09
C PRO A 423 -0.27 11.83 2.43
N THR A 424 0.60 12.84 2.44
CA THR A 424 1.39 13.21 3.62
C THR A 424 0.56 13.48 4.89
N ASP A 425 -0.67 13.94 4.75
CA ASP A 425 -1.64 14.07 5.84
C ASP A 425 -1.88 12.75 6.58
N SER A 426 -1.89 11.62 5.87
CA SER A 426 -1.96 10.27 6.44
C SER A 426 -0.75 9.99 7.33
N ALA A 427 0.47 10.19 6.83
CA ALA A 427 1.68 10.02 7.63
C ALA A 427 1.71 10.95 8.85
N THR A 428 1.25 12.19 8.69
CA THR A 428 1.15 13.18 9.77
C THR A 428 0.14 12.73 10.84
N PHE A 429 -1.01 12.20 10.42
CA PHE A 429 -2.04 11.67 11.32
C PHE A 429 -1.53 10.47 12.11
N GLU A 430 -0.90 9.51 11.44
CA GLU A 430 -0.33 8.32 12.09
C GLU A 430 0.80 8.70 13.06
N TRP A 431 1.64 9.66 12.68
CA TRP A 431 2.74 10.14 13.51
C TRP A 431 2.27 10.71 14.85
N GLN A 432 1.10 11.37 14.88
CA GLN A 432 0.49 11.84 16.14
C GLN A 432 0.11 10.69 17.10
N GLN A 433 -0.07 9.47 16.59
CA GLN A 433 -0.36 8.26 17.35
C GLN A 433 0.90 7.56 17.88
N ALA A 434 2.07 7.97 17.40
CA ALA A 434 3.39 7.43 17.75
C ALA A 434 4.34 8.54 18.24
N PRO A 435 4.12 9.11 19.45
CA PRO A 435 4.78 10.33 19.92
C PRO A 435 6.30 10.22 20.12
N ASN A 436 6.84 9.00 20.15
CA ASN A 436 8.27 8.72 20.29
C ASN A 436 8.97 8.54 18.92
N SER A 437 8.26 8.76 17.81
CA SER A 437 8.75 8.53 16.45
C SER A 437 9.17 9.84 15.77
N ALA A 438 9.99 9.74 14.74
CA ALA A 438 10.30 10.84 13.84
C ALA A 438 9.48 10.73 12.54
N LEU A 439 9.19 11.87 11.92
CA LEU A 439 8.63 11.96 10.57
C LEU A 439 9.72 12.45 9.61
N ILE A 440 9.88 11.78 8.48
CA ILE A 440 10.77 12.14 7.38
C ILE A 440 9.87 12.47 6.18
N ASP A 441 9.88 13.72 5.75
CA ASP A 441 9.09 14.24 4.64
C ASP A 441 10.03 14.52 3.47
N ARG A 442 10.04 13.64 2.46
CA ARG A 442 10.86 13.84 1.26
C ARG A 442 10.19 14.88 0.37
N HIS A 443 10.97 15.87 -0.04
CA HIS A 443 10.50 16.84 -1.01
C HIS A 443 10.47 16.24 -2.41
N GLY A 444 9.26 16.08 -2.95
CA GLY A 444 9.04 15.48 -4.26
C GLY A 444 7.76 14.65 -4.35
N ASP A 445 7.69 13.89 -5.44
CA ASP A 445 6.52 13.16 -5.88
C ASP A 445 6.64 11.66 -5.60
N GLY A 446 5.52 10.95 -5.68
CA GLY A 446 5.49 9.49 -5.77
C GLY A 446 5.18 8.76 -4.46
N HIS A 447 4.78 7.51 -4.63
CA HIS A 447 4.33 6.62 -3.57
C HIS A 447 5.51 5.84 -2.98
N GLY A 448 5.98 6.31 -1.83
CA GLY A 448 7.20 5.82 -1.21
C GLY A 448 8.41 6.68 -1.55
N THR A 449 9.44 6.48 -0.75
CA THR A 449 10.67 7.27 -0.71
C THR A 449 11.90 6.39 -0.75
N TYR A 450 11.79 5.13 -0.32
CA TYR A 450 12.93 4.23 -0.23
C TYR A 450 13.67 4.03 -1.57
N ASP A 451 12.94 3.99 -2.68
CA ASP A 451 13.50 3.81 -4.02
C ASP A 451 14.08 5.09 -4.63
N VAL A 452 13.91 6.23 -3.96
CA VAL A 452 14.44 7.52 -4.39
C VAL A 452 15.73 7.80 -3.61
N PRO A 453 16.92 7.74 -4.25
CA PRO A 453 18.17 8.02 -3.57
C PRO A 453 18.20 9.45 -3.02
N GLY A 454 18.69 9.61 -1.80
CA GLY A 454 18.82 10.93 -1.18
C GLY A 454 18.73 10.89 0.35
N PRO A 455 18.74 12.06 1.00
CA PRO A 455 18.79 12.18 2.45
C PRO A 455 17.67 11.45 3.19
N ALA A 456 16.46 11.37 2.61
CA ALA A 456 15.33 10.68 3.20
C ALA A 456 15.55 9.14 3.24
N ARG A 457 16.04 8.55 2.15
CA ARG A 457 16.42 7.13 2.08
C ARG A 457 17.57 6.82 3.04
N ASP A 458 18.58 7.70 3.09
CA ASP A 458 19.73 7.53 3.98
C ASP A 458 19.31 7.55 5.46
N ALA A 459 18.42 8.47 5.84
CA ALA A 459 17.86 8.54 7.19
C ALA A 459 17.01 7.31 7.54
N PHE A 460 16.20 6.81 6.60
CA PHE A 460 15.44 5.58 6.73
C PHE A 460 16.35 4.37 7.00
N ILE A 461 17.36 4.17 6.17
CA ILE A 461 18.32 3.05 6.31
C ILE A 461 19.11 3.20 7.61
N ASN A 462 19.60 4.40 7.93
CA ASN A 462 20.36 4.64 9.15
C ASN A 462 19.56 4.27 10.40
N PHE A 463 18.27 4.64 10.45
CA PHE A 463 17.41 4.24 11.57
C PHE A 463 17.26 2.72 11.65
N LEU A 464 17.00 2.03 10.55
CA LEU A 464 16.90 0.56 10.56
C LEU A 464 18.21 -0.10 11.02
N VAL A 465 19.37 0.41 10.61
CA VAL A 465 20.68 -0.18 10.93
C VAL A 465 21.15 0.14 12.34
N THR A 466 20.87 1.34 12.85
CA THR A 466 21.44 1.82 14.13
C THR A 466 20.42 1.89 15.26
N GLY A 467 19.14 2.13 14.95
CA GLY A 467 18.09 2.47 15.90
C GLY A 467 18.08 3.95 16.31
N ASP A 468 19.01 4.76 15.80
CA ASP A 468 19.08 6.19 16.10
C ASP A 468 18.03 6.94 15.28
N LEU A 469 17.16 7.68 15.98
CA LEU A 469 16.21 8.58 15.32
C LEU A 469 16.97 9.71 14.63
N PRO A 470 16.57 10.11 13.42
CA PRO A 470 17.25 11.16 12.69
C PRO A 470 17.07 12.51 13.40
N ALA A 471 18.12 13.33 13.36
CA ALA A 471 18.08 14.69 13.89
C ALA A 471 17.21 15.58 13.00
N ALA A 472 16.70 16.67 13.58
CA ALA A 472 15.98 17.68 12.81
C ALA A 472 16.83 18.18 11.63
N LEU A 473 16.22 18.22 10.45
CA LEU A 473 16.81 18.67 9.20
C LEU A 473 15.73 19.40 8.41
N ASP A 474 16.10 20.50 7.78
CA ASP A 474 15.25 21.28 6.89
C ASP A 474 16.16 21.69 5.72
N ASP A 475 16.08 20.91 4.64
CA ASP A 475 16.86 21.12 3.44
C ASP A 475 15.97 21.03 2.19
N PRO A 476 16.47 21.39 0.99
CA PRO A 476 15.65 21.39 -0.23
C PRO A 476 15.13 20.02 -0.68
N GLU A 477 15.62 18.90 -0.14
CA GLU A 477 15.28 17.53 -0.52
C GLU A 477 14.51 16.78 0.57
N VAL A 478 14.62 17.20 1.84
CA VAL A 478 13.94 16.57 2.97
C VAL A 478 13.67 17.52 4.15
N GLY A 479 12.51 17.34 4.77
CA GLY A 479 12.20 17.82 6.12
C GLY A 479 12.18 16.66 7.12
N ILE A 480 13.00 16.72 8.16
CA ILE A 480 13.01 15.73 9.26
C ILE A 480 12.51 16.37 10.54
N TYR A 481 11.46 15.77 11.08
CA TYR A 481 10.72 16.21 12.25
C TYR A 481 10.91 15.21 13.39
N PRO A 482 11.76 15.50 14.40
CA PRO A 482 11.99 14.60 15.53
C PRO A 482 10.75 14.48 16.43
N PRO A 483 10.73 13.55 17.40
CA PRO A 483 9.61 13.38 18.33
C PRO A 483 9.12 14.70 18.96
N VAL A 484 7.81 14.81 19.14
CA VAL A 484 7.14 15.98 19.77
C VAL A 484 7.31 17.30 19.00
N SER A 485 7.61 17.26 17.70
CA SER A 485 7.63 18.44 16.84
C SER A 485 6.30 18.62 16.09
N THR A 486 6.21 19.61 15.20
CA THR A 486 5.04 19.86 14.35
C THR A 486 5.54 19.97 12.92
N ARG A 487 4.89 19.22 12.01
CA ARG A 487 5.20 19.29 10.58
C ARG A 487 4.83 20.67 10.04
N GLY A 488 5.66 21.22 9.16
CA GLY A 488 5.32 22.40 8.39
C GLY A 488 4.26 22.12 7.33
N ASP A 489 3.84 23.18 6.62
CA ASP A 489 3.03 23.02 5.42
C ASP A 489 3.88 22.40 4.29
N SER A 490 3.25 21.64 3.38
CA SER A 490 3.92 21.19 2.17
C SER A 490 4.44 22.40 1.35
N PRO A 491 5.60 22.28 0.68
CA PRO A 491 6.16 23.35 -0.13
C PRO A 491 5.28 23.69 -1.34
N ASP A 492 5.56 24.83 -1.99
CA ASP A 492 4.92 25.20 -3.25
C ASP A 492 5.25 24.11 -4.31
N PRO A 493 4.25 23.49 -4.98
CA PRO A 493 4.48 22.51 -6.04
C PRO A 493 5.41 22.98 -7.16
N TYR A 494 5.57 24.29 -7.35
CA TYR A 494 6.47 24.86 -8.35
C TYR A 494 7.89 25.13 -7.84
N SER A 495 8.15 25.03 -6.53
CA SER A 495 9.48 25.28 -5.96
C SER A 495 10.35 24.04 -5.82
N VAL A 496 9.74 22.86 -5.72
CA VAL A 496 10.48 21.59 -5.66
C VAL A 496 10.84 21.15 -7.09
N PRO A 497 12.05 20.67 -7.37
CA PRO A 497 12.39 20.17 -8.71
C PRO A 497 11.59 18.89 -9.07
N THR A 498 11.49 18.59 -10.36
CA THR A 498 10.86 17.37 -10.89
C THR A 498 11.92 16.46 -11.54
N GLY A 499 11.55 15.22 -11.83
CA GLY A 499 12.33 14.16 -12.46
C GLY A 499 12.57 12.98 -11.52
N PRO A 500 13.23 11.90 -12.02
CA PRO A 500 13.46 10.66 -11.27
C PRO A 500 14.16 10.81 -9.92
N ALA A 501 15.00 11.84 -9.74
CA ALA A 501 15.64 12.13 -8.46
C ALA A 501 14.65 12.65 -7.39
N TYR A 502 13.45 13.05 -7.80
CA TYR A 502 12.37 13.57 -6.96
C TYR A 502 11.13 12.66 -6.99
N GLY A 503 11.23 11.48 -7.60
CA GLY A 503 10.24 10.41 -7.50
C GLY A 503 9.17 10.33 -8.61
N ASP A 504 9.11 11.30 -9.52
CA ASP A 504 8.36 11.14 -10.78
C ASP A 504 9.18 10.42 -11.86
N THR A 505 8.48 9.82 -12.81
CA THR A 505 9.08 9.14 -13.97
C THR A 505 9.27 10.13 -15.13
N ALA A 506 10.38 9.96 -15.85
CA ALA A 506 10.83 10.85 -16.92
C ALA A 506 10.00 10.73 -18.19
#